data_AF-A0A920Q9H0-F1
#
_entry.id   AF-A0A920Q9H0-F1
#
_cell.length_a   1.000
_cell.length_b   1.000
_cell.length_c   1.000
_cell.angle_alpha   90.00
_cell.angle_beta   90.00
_cell.angle_gamma   90.00
#
_symmetry.space_group_name_H-M   'P 1'
#
loop_
_entity.id
_entity.type
_entity.pdbx_description
1 polymer ?
#
loop_
_entity_poly.entity_id
_entity_poly.type
_entity_poly.pdbx_seq_one_letter_code
_entity_poly.pdbx_strand_id
1 'polypeptide(L)'
;MTVQEHKGCPLSKSYQGNNGHSRDLKVVIRFLTTASYLESGFEPGKVYQVIYTTSGAPVVGLGNLATRDITTFLRYSSLEEGNPLAGRIEKAYSFGVSQSGRF
;
A
#
# COMPACT_ATOMS: atom_id res chain seq x y z
N MET A 1 7.36 -11.55 6.42
CA MET A 1 6.82 -10.97 7.66
C MET A 1 7.32 -11.83 8.79
N THR A 2 8.20 -11.30 9.64
CA THR A 2 8.73 -12.04 10.80
C THR A 2 7.77 -11.78 11.96
N VAL A 3 7.13 -12.83 12.49
CA VAL A 3 6.21 -12.72 13.63
C VAL A 3 7.02 -13.02 14.89
N GLN A 4 7.07 -12.07 15.83
CA GLN A 4 7.66 -12.25 17.15
C GLN A 4 6.61 -11.97 18.22
N GLU A 5 6.52 -12.83 19.24
CA GLU A 5 5.64 -12.63 20.38
C GLU A 5 6.14 -11.49 21.28
N HIS A 6 5.21 -10.71 21.83
CA HIS A 6 5.52 -9.61 22.75
C HIS A 6 4.60 -9.64 23.98
N LYS A 7 5.18 -9.75 25.19
CA LYS A 7 4.44 -9.75 26.46
C LYS A 7 4.10 -8.31 26.89
N GLY A 8 2.82 -8.04 27.16
CA GLY A 8 2.37 -6.83 27.89
C GLY A 8 1.45 -5.83 27.16
N CYS A 9 0.65 -6.23 26.16
CA CYS A 9 -0.09 -5.28 25.31
C CYS A 9 -1.59 -5.09 25.64
N PRO A 10 -2.05 -3.88 26.04
CA PRO A 10 -3.43 -3.41 25.85
C PRO A 10 -3.46 -2.24 24.83
N LEU A 11 -4.34 -2.21 23.82
CA LEU A 11 -5.74 -1.71 23.82
C LEU A 11 -6.49 -2.38 22.64
N SER A 12 -7.78 -2.71 22.83
CA SER A 12 -8.61 -3.43 21.85
C SER A 12 -9.51 -2.49 21.04
N LYS A 13 -9.55 -2.66 19.72
CA LYS A 13 -10.67 -2.21 18.88
C LYS A 13 -11.14 -3.36 18.01
N SER A 14 -12.44 -3.64 18.03
CA SER A 14 -13.11 -4.60 17.14
C SER A 14 -13.58 -3.89 15.88
N TYR A 15 -13.25 -4.41 14.70
CA TYR A 15 -13.78 -3.90 13.42
C TYR A 15 -14.68 -4.96 12.77
N GLN A 16 -15.79 -4.52 12.18
CA GLN A 16 -16.64 -5.30 11.27
C GLN A 16 -16.65 -4.61 9.91
N GLY A 17 -16.24 -5.32 8.86
CA GLY A 17 -16.45 -4.90 7.48
C GLY A 17 -16.81 -6.13 6.67
N ASN A 18 -17.99 -6.10 6.03
CA ASN A 18 -18.56 -7.19 5.24
C ASN A 18 -18.08 -7.07 3.79
N ASN A 19 -17.59 -8.16 3.17
CA ASN A 19 -17.58 -8.33 1.71
C ASN A 19 -17.35 -9.80 1.27
N GLY A 20 -18.45 -10.50 1.02
CA GLY A 20 -18.66 -11.32 -0.17
C GLY A 20 -18.00 -12.70 -0.26
N HIS A 21 -16.69 -12.84 -0.11
CA HIS A 21 -15.97 -14.11 -0.41
C HIS A 21 -14.82 -14.43 0.58
N SER A 22 -14.63 -13.61 1.60
CA SER A 22 -13.68 -13.84 2.68
C SER A 22 -14.42 -14.23 3.96
N ARG A 23 -13.92 -15.20 4.72
CA ARG A 23 -14.45 -15.44 6.07
C ARG A 23 -14.10 -14.23 6.93
N ASP A 24 -15.09 -13.42 7.25
CA ASP A 24 -15.00 -12.34 8.23
C ASP A 24 -14.76 -12.93 9.62
N LEU A 25 -13.50 -13.19 9.95
CA LEU A 25 -13.09 -13.43 11.31
C LEU A 25 -13.10 -12.08 12.02
N LYS A 26 -14.02 -11.90 12.97
CA LYS A 26 -13.92 -10.84 13.97
C LYS A 26 -12.66 -11.11 14.79
N VAL A 27 -11.61 -10.39 14.43
CA VAL A 27 -10.32 -10.49 15.08
C VAL A 27 -10.09 -9.21 15.87
N VAL A 28 -9.80 -9.36 17.16
CA VAL A 28 -9.29 -8.25 17.97
C VAL A 28 -7.80 -8.11 17.67
N ILE A 29 -7.46 -7.14 16.81
CA ILE A 29 -6.07 -6.77 16.57
C ILE A 29 -5.69 -5.68 17.57
N ARG A 30 -4.70 -5.97 18.42
CA ARG A 30 -4.14 -4.96 19.32
C ARG A 30 -2.97 -4.27 18.61
N PHE A 31 -3.07 -2.96 18.47
CA PHE A 31 -2.02 -2.14 17.89
C PHE A 31 -1.10 -1.66 19.01
N LEU A 32 0.16 -2.11 18.96
CA LEU A 32 1.28 -1.46 19.63
C LEU A 32 1.82 -0.38 18.71
N THR A 33 2.54 0.58 19.28
CA THR A 33 3.25 1.62 18.52
C THR A 33 4.22 1.05 17.49
N THR A 34 4.70 -0.19 17.68
CA THR A 34 5.69 -0.85 16.81
C THR A 34 5.27 -2.21 16.28
N ALA A 35 4.11 -2.76 16.69
CA ALA A 35 3.69 -4.12 16.34
C ALA A 35 2.18 -4.30 16.35
N SER A 36 1.70 -5.40 15.76
CA SER A 36 0.29 -5.80 15.82
C SER A 36 0.18 -7.24 16.33
N TYR A 37 -0.78 -7.51 17.20
CA TYR A 37 -0.97 -8.81 17.85
C TYR A 37 -2.35 -9.39 17.53
N LEU A 38 -2.37 -10.69 17.24
CA LEU A 38 -3.56 -11.51 16.99
C LEU A 38 -3.71 -12.53 18.12
N GLU A 39 -4.75 -12.40 18.94
CA GLU A 39 -4.96 -13.25 20.12
C GLU A 39 -5.10 -14.74 19.81
N SER A 40 -5.75 -15.08 18.69
CA SER A 40 -5.87 -16.47 18.22
C SER A 40 -4.59 -17.05 17.61
N GLY A 41 -3.53 -16.23 17.47
CA GLY A 41 -2.37 -16.54 16.67
C GLY A 41 -2.61 -16.48 15.15
N PHE A 42 -1.53 -16.45 14.39
CA PHE A 42 -1.53 -16.53 12.93
C PHE A 42 -1.37 -17.98 12.48
N GLU A 43 -2.19 -18.42 11.53
CA GLU A 43 -2.11 -19.77 10.96
C GLU A 43 -1.19 -19.79 9.73
N PRO A 44 -0.29 -20.79 9.64
CA PRO A 44 0.55 -20.97 8.46
C PRO A 44 -0.26 -21.09 7.16
N GLY A 45 0.21 -20.45 6.09
CA GLY A 45 -0.44 -20.50 4.78
C GLY A 45 -1.62 -19.55 4.60
N LYS A 46 -2.04 -18.81 5.64
CA LYS A 46 -3.07 -17.77 5.52
C LYS A 46 -2.47 -16.38 5.38
N VAL A 47 -3.15 -15.54 4.60
CA VAL A 47 -2.85 -14.10 4.48
C VAL A 47 -3.84 -13.34 5.35
N TYR A 48 -3.33 -12.47 6.20
CA TYR A 48 -4.12 -11.64 7.10
C TYR A 48 -4.03 -10.18 6.66
N GLN A 49 -5.16 -9.51 6.57
CA GLN A 49 -5.23 -8.08 6.25
C GLN A 49 -5.68 -7.31 7.49
N VAL A 50 -4.94 -6.24 7.82
CA VAL A 50 -5.28 -5.32 8.89
C VAL A 50 -5.80 -4.04 8.28
N ILE A 51 -7.09 -3.74 8.50
CA ILE A 51 -7.74 -2.52 8.03
C ILE A 51 -8.03 -1.66 9.27
N TYR A 52 -7.45 -0.46 9.31
CA TYR A 52 -7.62 0.47 10.43
C TYR A 52 -7.67 1.91 9.94
N THR A 53 -8.37 2.77 10.67
CA THR A 53 -8.34 4.22 10.45
C THR A 53 -7.09 4.78 11.12
N THR A 54 -6.29 5.54 10.36
CA THR A 54 -5.07 6.20 10.83
C THR A 54 -5.26 7.70 10.96
N SER A 55 -4.49 8.35 11.84
CA SER A 55 -4.35 9.80 11.91
C SER A 55 -2.89 10.15 11.66
N GLY A 56 -2.61 10.96 10.63
CA GLY A 56 -1.25 11.37 10.28
C GLY A 56 -0.37 10.30 9.63
N ALA A 57 -0.94 9.25 9.02
CA ALA A 57 -0.13 8.34 8.21
C ALA A 57 0.52 9.10 7.04
N PRO A 58 1.80 8.81 6.73
CA PRO A 58 2.43 9.32 5.52
C PRO A 58 1.62 8.90 4.29
N VAL A 59 1.38 9.84 3.37
CA VAL A 59 0.81 9.52 2.06
C VAL A 59 1.89 8.80 1.26
N VAL A 60 1.73 7.49 1.07
CA VAL A 60 2.63 6.63 0.30
C VAL A 60 2.08 6.40 -1.11
N GLY A 61 2.94 6.04 -2.07
CA GLY A 61 2.53 5.72 -3.44
C GLY A 61 2.41 6.93 -4.39
N LEU A 62 2.72 8.14 -3.92
CA LEU A 62 2.79 9.33 -4.80
C LEU A 62 3.83 9.17 -5.90
N GLY A 63 4.93 8.44 -5.64
CA GLY A 63 5.92 8.15 -6.68
C GLY A 63 5.33 7.35 -7.86
N ASN A 64 4.41 6.41 -7.60
CA ASN A 64 3.73 5.67 -8.68
C ASN A 64 2.88 6.60 -9.56
N LEU A 65 2.17 7.55 -8.94
CA LEU A 65 1.40 8.54 -9.67
C LEU A 65 2.31 9.46 -10.48
N ALA A 66 3.40 9.94 -9.89
CA ALA A 66 4.38 10.78 -10.59
C ALA A 66 5.00 10.05 -11.79
N THR A 67 5.39 8.78 -11.64
CA THR A 67 5.94 7.95 -12.73
C THR A 67 4.93 7.72 -13.86
N ARG A 68 3.65 7.50 -13.52
CA ARG A 68 2.57 7.41 -14.51
C ARG A 68 2.39 8.74 -15.25
N ASP A 69 2.34 9.84 -14.52
CA ASP A 69 2.01 11.16 -15.05
C ASP A 69 3.12 11.69 -15.95
N ILE A 70 4.40 11.53 -15.57
CA ILE A 70 5.52 11.94 -16.43
C ILE A 70 5.57 11.12 -17.73
N THR A 71 5.27 9.82 -17.68
CA THR A 71 5.26 8.97 -18.88
C THR A 71 4.16 9.39 -19.84
N THR A 72 2.99 9.69 -19.28
CA THR A 72 1.83 10.16 -20.05
C THR A 72 2.11 11.54 -20.65
N PHE A 73 2.68 12.46 -19.87
CA PHE A 73 3.10 13.78 -20.33
C PHE A 73 4.08 13.68 -21.50
N LEU A 74 5.16 12.92 -21.35
CA LEU A 74 6.16 12.76 -22.40
C LEU A 74 5.58 12.14 -23.68
N ARG A 75 4.61 11.22 -23.54
CA ARG A 75 3.97 10.55 -24.68
C ARG A 75 2.95 11.42 -25.41
N TYR A 76 2.16 12.20 -24.69
CA TYR A 76 0.93 12.79 -25.23
C TYR A 76 0.88 14.32 -25.20
N SER A 77 1.63 14.98 -24.31
CA SER A 77 1.58 16.44 -24.22
C SER A 77 2.32 17.10 -25.38
N SER A 78 1.84 18.28 -25.76
CA SER A 78 2.38 19.12 -26.83
C SER A 78 3.58 19.94 -26.36
N LEU A 79 4.25 20.58 -27.32
CA LEU A 79 5.36 21.49 -27.03
C LEU A 79 4.90 22.72 -26.23
N GLU A 80 3.70 23.24 -26.51
CA GLU A 80 3.10 24.38 -25.80
C GLU A 80 2.77 24.06 -24.33
N GLU A 81 2.44 22.80 -24.05
CA GLU A 81 2.28 22.28 -22.68
C GLU A 81 3.63 21.99 -21.99
N GLY A 82 4.75 22.30 -22.66
CA GLY A 82 6.10 22.18 -22.12
C GLY A 82 6.77 20.83 -22.36
N ASN A 83 6.22 19.94 -23.19
CA ASN A 83 6.86 18.66 -23.49
C ASN A 83 7.99 18.82 -24.52
N PRO A 84 9.28 18.66 -24.14
CA PRO A 84 10.40 18.85 -25.06
C PRO A 84 10.53 17.72 -26.11
N LEU A 85 9.79 16.62 -25.94
CA LEU A 85 9.81 15.43 -26.81
C LEU A 85 8.56 15.32 -27.69
N ALA A 86 7.66 16.31 -27.68
CA ALA A 86 6.42 16.28 -28.45
C ALA A 86 6.68 15.99 -29.93
N GLY A 87 6.06 14.92 -30.46
CA GLY A 87 6.22 14.48 -31.86
C GLY A 87 7.59 13.90 -32.22
N ARG A 88 8.53 13.79 -31.26
CA ARG A 88 9.91 13.29 -31.49
C ARG A 88 10.12 11.85 -31.06
N ILE A 89 9.16 11.27 -30.34
CA ILE A 89 9.22 9.90 -29.84
C ILE A 89 7.98 9.12 -30.27
N GLU A 90 8.16 7.86 -30.63
CA GLU A 90 7.04 6.96 -30.96
C GLU A 90 6.47 6.30 -29.69
N LYS A 91 7.32 6.04 -28.69
CA LYS A 91 6.98 5.26 -27.49
C LYS A 91 7.63 5.85 -26.24
N ALA A 92 6.97 5.68 -25.11
CA ALA A 92 7.47 6.03 -23.78
C ALA A 92 7.16 4.88 -22.84
N TYR A 93 8.12 4.53 -21.98
CA TYR A 93 8.01 3.41 -21.05
C TYR A 93 8.37 3.86 -19.65
N SER A 94 7.62 3.35 -18.67
CA SER A 94 7.97 3.43 -17.26
C SER A 94 8.12 2.04 -16.69
N PHE A 95 9.15 1.85 -15.88
CA PHE A 95 9.52 0.55 -15.34
C PHE A 95 10.12 0.68 -13.95
N GLY A 96 9.80 -0.27 -13.08
CA GLY A 96 10.38 -0.42 -11.75
C GLY A 96 10.26 -1.87 -11.31
N VAL A 97 11.28 -2.40 -10.63
CA VAL A 97 11.30 -3.79 -10.15
C VAL A 97 11.83 -3.88 -8.74
N SER A 98 11.15 -4.66 -7.90
CA SER A 98 11.53 -4.81 -6.50
C SER A 98 11.64 -3.43 -5.82
N GLN A 99 12.75 -3.13 -5.14
CA GLN A 99 12.94 -1.86 -4.44
C GLN A 99 12.87 -0.64 -5.36
N SER A 100 13.32 -0.72 -6.62
CA SER A 100 13.28 0.44 -7.54
C SER A 100 11.87 0.82 -7.99
N GLY A 101 10.86 0.02 -7.67
CA GLY A 101 9.44 0.34 -7.84
C GLY A 101 8.69 0.55 -6.52
N ARG A 102 9.38 0.71 -5.39
CA ARG A 102 8.77 0.94 -4.07
C ARG A 102 8.96 2.40 -3.67
N PHE A 103 7.95 3.21 -3.98
CA PHE A 103 7.80 4.60 -3.57
C PHE A 103 6.54 4.79 -2.72
#